data_AF-A0A7K4NT26-F1
#
_entry.id   AF-A0A7K4NT26-F1
#
_cell.length_a   1.000
_cell.length_b   1.000
_cell.length_c   1.000
_cell.angle_alpha   90.00
_cell.angle_beta   90.00
_cell.angle_gamma   90.00
#
_symmetry.space_group_name_H-M   'P 1'
#
loop_
_entity.id
_entity.type
_entity.pdbx_description
1 polymer ?
#
loop_
_entity_poly.entity_id
_entity_poly.type
_entity_poly.pdbx_seq_one_letter_code
_entity_poly.pdbx_strand_id
1 'polypeptide(L)'
;MIIFIALILLLGTNRFPEAAKKIGKIVGEYKKAKDTVEKQMKDVTKENLEVSGPVKDERKKLEIMASHFGVDCKSKTDGELKKIIDNKIGQPQKETQSKK
;
A
#
# COMPACT_ATOMS: atom_id res chain seq x y z
N MET A 1 7.99 -32.65 -27.73
CA MET A 1 8.47 -32.27 -29.08
C MET A 1 7.42 -32.38 -30.16
N ILE A 2 6.68 -33.50 -30.27
CA ILE A 2 5.67 -33.71 -31.35
C ILE A 2 4.66 -32.56 -31.46
N ILE A 3 4.11 -32.09 -30.33
CA ILE A 3 3.16 -30.96 -30.30
C ILE A 3 3.81 -29.66 -30.81
N PHE A 4 5.06 -29.40 -30.44
CA PHE A 4 5.78 -28.19 -30.84
C PHE A 4 6.07 -28.20 -32.35
N ILE A 5 6.44 -29.36 -32.89
CA ILE A 5 6.66 -29.56 -34.33
C ILE A 5 5.35 -29.38 -35.10
N ALA A 6 4.23 -29.95 -34.61
CA ALA A 6 2.92 -29.77 -35.22
C ALA A 6 2.50 -28.28 -35.23
N LEU A 7 2.75 -27.54 -34.14
CA LEU A 7 2.49 -26.10 -34.09
C LEU A 7 3.36 -25.32 -35.07
N ILE A 8 4.67 -25.60 -35.16
CA ILE A 8 5.55 -24.94 -36.12
C ILE A 8 5.16 -25.23 -37.57
N LEU A 9 4.70 -26.44 -37.88
CA LEU A 9 4.20 -26.80 -39.20
C LEU A 9 2.87 -26.08 -39.54
N LEU A 10 1.96 -25.95 -38.57
CA LEU A 10 0.68 -25.24 -38.76
C LEU A 10 0.83 -23.72 -38.84
N LEU A 11 1.70 -23.12 -38.01
CA LEU A 11 1.91 -21.67 -37.92
C LEU A 11 2.98 -21.16 -38.89
N GLY A 12 3.87 -22.05 -39.35
CA GLY A 12 5.04 -21.71 -40.14
C GLY A 12 6.20 -21.17 -39.31
N THR A 13 7.42 -21.41 -39.77
CA THR A 13 8.68 -21.03 -39.11
C THR A 13 8.93 -19.52 -39.07
N ASN A 14 8.24 -18.72 -39.88
CA ASN A 14 8.39 -17.26 -39.89
C ASN A 14 7.48 -16.56 -38.87
N ARG A 15 6.32 -17.14 -38.53
CA ARG A 15 5.34 -16.51 -37.63
C ARG A 15 5.64 -16.77 -36.17
N PHE A 16 6.19 -17.94 -35.85
CA PHE A 16 6.55 -18.31 -34.48
C PHE A 16 7.59 -17.36 -33.85
N PRO A 17 8.72 -17.00 -34.52
CA PRO A 17 9.70 -16.07 -33.96
C PRO A 17 9.16 -14.64 -33.82
N GLU A 18 8.34 -14.16 -34.75
CA GLU A 18 7.72 -12.83 -34.67
C GLU A 18 6.76 -12.73 -33.49
N ALA A 19 5.92 -13.74 -33.29
CA ALA A 19 5.00 -13.81 -32.16
C ALA A 19 5.76 -13.88 -30.83
N ALA A 20 6.80 -14.72 -30.75
CA ALA A 20 7.66 -14.81 -29.56
C ALA A 20 8.34 -13.48 -29.24
N LYS A 21 8.84 -12.74 -30.25
CA LYS A 21 9.41 -11.40 -30.05
C LYS A 21 8.38 -10.40 -29.48
N LYS A 22 7.16 -10.39 -30.02
CA LYS A 22 6.09 -9.50 -29.54
C LYS A 22 5.68 -9.83 -28.11
N ILE A 23 5.44 -11.11 -27.82
CA ILE A 23 5.08 -11.59 -26.48
C ILE A 23 6.22 -11.29 -25.49
N GLY A 24 7.47 -11.58 -25.88
CA GLY A 24 8.64 -11.27 -25.06
C GLY A 24 8.77 -9.78 -24.73
N LYS A 25 8.50 -8.89 -25.70
CA LYS A 25 8.49 -7.45 -25.48
C LYS A 25 7.41 -7.05 -24.47
N ILE A 26 6.17 -7.51 -24.66
CA ILE A 26 5.04 -7.20 -23.76
C ILE A 26 5.31 -7.70 -22.34
N VAL A 27 5.76 -8.96 -22.19
CA VAL A 27 6.08 -9.55 -20.89
C VAL A 27 7.25 -8.80 -20.23
N GLY A 28 8.26 -8.40 -20.99
CA GLY A 28 9.39 -7.62 -20.51
C GLY A 28 8.99 -6.23 -20.01
N GLU A 29 8.19 -5.49 -20.78
CA GLU A 29 7.68 -4.17 -20.40
C GLU A 29 6.76 -4.27 -19.17
N TYR A 30 5.86 -5.26 -19.13
CA TYR A 30 5.00 -5.51 -17.97
C TYR A 30 5.81 -5.82 -16.71
N LYS A 31 6.81 -6.71 -16.80
CA LYS A 31 7.68 -7.04 -15.66
C LYS A 31 8.41 -5.81 -15.15
N LYS A 32 8.98 -5.00 -16.06
CA LYS A 32 9.65 -3.75 -15.70
C LYS A 32 8.71 -2.77 -14.99
N ALA A 33 7.48 -2.61 -15.50
CA ALA A 33 6.47 -1.75 -14.87
C ALA A 33 6.10 -2.26 -13.48
N LYS A 34 5.82 -3.56 -13.34
CA LYS A 34 5.51 -4.20 -12.06
C LYS A 34 6.64 -4.02 -11.05
N ASP A 35 7.88 -4.34 -11.43
CA ASP A 35 9.05 -4.24 -10.57
C ASP A 35 9.28 -2.78 -10.12
N THR A 36 9.05 -1.82 -11.02
CA THR A 36 9.14 -0.38 -10.71
C THR A 36 8.07 0.04 -9.70
N VAL A 37 6.81 -0.36 -9.90
CA VAL A 37 5.71 -0.06 -8.97
C VAL A 37 5.94 -0.72 -7.61
N GLU A 38 6.33 -2.00 -7.59
CA GLU A 38 6.61 -2.73 -6.36
C GLU A 38 7.76 -2.09 -5.59
N LYS A 39 8.83 -1.67 -6.28
CA LYS A 39 9.95 -0.95 -5.68
C LYS A 39 9.50 0.40 -5.11
N GLN A 40 8.77 1.22 -5.87
CA GLN A 40 8.27 2.50 -5.38
C GLN A 40 7.33 2.32 -4.18
N MET A 41 6.45 1.33 -4.19
CA MET A 41 5.57 1.04 -3.04
C MET A 41 6.39 0.64 -1.80
N LYS A 42 7.41 -0.21 -1.97
CA LYS A 42 8.32 -0.59 -0.88
C LYS A 42 9.14 0.58 -0.37
N ASP A 43 9.61 1.45 -1.25
CA ASP A 43 10.39 2.64 -0.90
C ASP A 43 9.50 3.67 -0.18
N VAL A 44 8.26 3.90 -0.62
CA VAL A 44 7.26 4.72 0.09
C VAL A 44 6.90 4.14 1.46
N THR A 45 6.85 2.81 1.59
CA THR A 45 6.63 2.15 2.89
C THR A 45 7.87 2.23 3.80
N LYS A 46 9.07 2.37 3.23
CA LYS A 46 10.32 2.56 3.99
C LYS A 46 10.52 4.00 4.45
N GLU A 47 9.98 4.98 3.72
CA GLU A 47 9.93 6.40 4.09
C GLU A 47 8.91 6.64 5.22
N ASN A 48 9.12 6.04 6.41
CA ASN A 48 8.48 6.33 7.71
C ASN A 48 6.96 6.60 7.80
N LEU A 49 6.18 6.31 6.76
CA LEU A 49 4.75 6.17 6.89
C LEU A 49 4.52 4.76 7.44
N GLU A 50 4.48 4.67 8.78
CA GLU A 50 3.84 3.55 9.47
C GLU A 50 2.36 3.54 9.07
N VAL A 51 2.06 3.16 7.83
CA VAL A 51 0.71 2.79 7.41
C VAL A 51 0.47 1.44 8.05
N SER A 52 0.14 1.46 9.35
CA SER A 52 -0.54 0.36 9.99
C SER A 52 -1.74 0.07 9.09
N GLY A 53 -1.73 -1.10 8.42
CA GLY A 53 -2.85 -1.50 7.57
C GLY A 53 -4.19 -1.38 8.31
N PRO A 54 -5.33 -1.63 7.64
CA PRO A 54 -6.65 -1.37 8.21
C PRO A 54 -6.74 -1.77 9.68
N VAL A 55 -6.92 -0.78 10.56
CA VAL A 55 -6.95 -1.00 12.01
C VAL A 55 -8.19 -1.85 12.30
N LYS A 56 -7.97 -3.11 12.66
CA LYS A 56 -9.05 -4.10 12.84
C LYS A 56 -9.84 -3.86 14.12
N ASP A 57 -9.20 -3.27 15.12
CA ASP A 57 -9.71 -3.11 16.47
C ASP A 57 -10.21 -1.69 16.73
N GLU A 58 -11.41 -1.56 17.30
CA GLU A 58 -12.05 -0.26 17.54
C GLU A 58 -11.31 0.55 18.60
N ARG A 59 -10.85 -0.11 19.68
CA ARG A 59 -10.06 0.53 20.73
C ARG A 59 -8.78 1.13 20.14
N LYS A 60 -8.08 0.38 19.30
CA LYS A 60 -6.84 0.84 18.63
C LYS A 60 -7.09 2.03 17.70
N LYS A 61 -8.25 2.13 17.05
CA LYS A 61 -8.62 3.33 16.25
C LYS A 61 -8.72 4.56 17.15
N LEU A 62 -9.40 4.43 18.29
CA LEU A 62 -9.53 5.51 19.27
C LEU A 62 -8.16 5.91 19.83
N GLU A 63 -7.28 4.96 20.12
CA GLU A 63 -5.93 5.22 20.64
C GLU A 63 -5.05 5.98 19.64
N ILE A 64 -5.10 5.60 18.35
CA ILE A 64 -4.36 6.31 17.29
C ILE A 64 -4.86 7.76 17.15
N MET A 65 -6.17 7.96 17.12
CA MET A 65 -6.76 9.30 17.03
C MET A 65 -6.44 10.15 18.28
N ALA A 66 -6.59 9.58 19.46
CA ALA A 66 -6.30 10.25 20.73
C ALA A 66 -4.81 10.63 20.85
N SER A 67 -3.91 9.75 20.41
CA SER A 67 -2.46 10.03 20.36
C SER A 67 -2.15 11.22 19.44
N HIS A 68 -2.79 11.30 18.27
CA HIS A 68 -2.67 12.44 17.36
C HIS A 68 -3.14 13.78 17.99
N PHE A 69 -4.01 13.71 18.99
CA PHE A 69 -4.49 14.87 19.75
C PHE A 69 -3.77 15.09 21.09
N GLY A 70 -2.70 14.34 21.37
CA GLY A 70 -1.92 14.43 22.60
C GLY A 70 -2.67 13.96 23.85
N VAL A 71 -3.58 13.00 23.72
CA VAL A 71 -4.41 12.49 24.82
C VAL A 71 -3.86 11.15 25.33
N ASP A 72 -3.60 11.05 26.64
CA ASP A 72 -3.25 9.76 27.26
C ASP A 72 -4.44 8.80 27.24
N CYS A 73 -4.21 7.61 26.69
CA CYS A 73 -5.23 6.59 26.48
C CYS A 73 -5.31 5.56 27.61
N LYS A 74 -4.22 5.32 28.36
CA LYS A 74 -4.11 4.18 29.28
C LYS A 74 -5.14 4.22 30.42
N SER A 75 -5.51 5.42 30.83
CA SER A 75 -6.42 5.68 31.95
C SER A 75 -7.88 5.90 31.53
N LYS A 76 -8.21 5.82 30.23
CA LYS A 76 -9.50 6.24 29.69
C LYS A 76 -10.27 5.08 29.06
N THR A 77 -11.57 5.07 29.28
CA THR A 77 -12.52 4.16 28.60
C THR A 77 -12.76 4.61 27.16
N ASP A 78 -13.31 3.71 26.34
CA ASP A 78 -13.59 3.95 24.92
C ASP A 78 -14.57 5.12 24.74
N GLY A 79 -15.60 5.19 25.60
CA GLY A 79 -16.58 6.28 25.58
C GLY A 79 -15.96 7.64 25.90
N GLU A 80 -15.02 7.71 26.84
CA GLU A 80 -14.30 8.93 27.17
C GLU A 80 -13.36 9.36 26.04
N LEU A 81 -12.63 8.41 25.43
CA LEU A 81 -11.77 8.69 24.28
C LEU A 81 -12.58 9.25 23.12
N LYS A 82 -13.71 8.61 22.79
CA LYS A 82 -14.61 9.06 21.72
C LYS A 82 -15.10 10.48 21.97
N LYS A 83 -15.55 10.80 23.19
CA LYS A 83 -16.00 12.14 23.56
C LYS A 83 -14.88 13.19 23.45
N ILE A 84 -13.65 12.84 23.82
CA ILE A 84 -12.51 13.76 23.70
C ILE A 84 -12.15 14.00 22.22
N ILE A 85 -12.12 12.95 21.42
CA ILE A 85 -11.85 13.02 19.97
C ILE A 85 -12.93 13.85 19.27
N ASP A 86 -14.21 13.57 19.50
CA ASP A 86 -15.34 14.28 18.90
C ASP A 86 -15.31 15.79 19.21
N ASN A 87 -14.78 16.20 20.37
CA ASN A 87 -14.63 17.62 20.72
C ASN A 87 -13.41 18.29 20.07
N LYS A 88 -12.36 17.53 19.75
CA LYS A 88 -11.10 18.05 19.19
C LYS A 88 -11.07 18.00 17.66
N ILE A 89 -11.82 17.09 17.04
CA ILE A 89 -11.89 16.96 15.59
C ILE A 89 -12.53 18.21 14.98
N GLY A 90 -11.94 18.72 13.89
CA GLY A 90 -12.39 19.95 13.24
C GLY A 90 -12.01 21.25 13.96
N GLN A 91 -11.39 21.19 15.14
CA GLN A 91 -10.81 22.39 15.77
C GLN A 91 -9.36 22.58 15.32
N PRO A 92 -8.93 23.83 15.03
CA PRO A 92 -7.53 24.11 14.75
C PRO A 92 -6.70 23.69 15.98
N GLN A 93 -5.68 22.86 15.76
CA GLN A 93 -4.79 22.44 16.84
C GLN A 93 -4.11 23.67 17.42
N LYS A 94 -4.51 24.08 18.64
CA LYS A 94 -3.68 25.00 19.42
C LYS A 94 -2.45 24.21 19.83
N GLU A 95 -1.32 24.55 19.23
CA GLU A 95 0.00 24.14 19.69
C GLU A 95 0.12 24.50 21.17
N THR A 96 -0.10 23.53 22.06
CA THR A 96 0.41 23.63 23.41
C THR A 96 1.91 23.40 23.31
N GLN A 97 2.62 24.49 23.09
CA GLN A 97 4.04 24.61 23.40
C GLN A 97 4.25 24.08 24.82
N SER A 98 4.99 22.98 24.97
CA SER A 98 5.70 22.72 26.21
C SER A 98 7.16 23.10 25.98
N LYS A 99 7.44 24.40 26.11
CA LYS A 99 8.74 24.88 26.58
C LYS A 99 8.85 24.49 28.05
N LYS A 100 9.78 23.59 28.38
CA LYS A 100 10.98 23.87 29.19
C LYS A 100 11.66 22.56 29.58
#